data_AF-A0A841AJC1-F1
#
_entry.id   AF-A0A841AJC1-F1
#
_cell.length_a   1.000
_cell.length_b   1.000
_cell.length_c   1.000
_cell.angle_alpha   90.00
_cell.angle_beta   90.00
_cell.angle_gamma   90.00
#
_symmetry.space_group_name_H-M   'P 1'
#
loop_
_entity.id
_entity.type
_entity.pdbx_description
1 polymer ?
#
loop_
_entity_poly.entity_id
_entity_poly.type
_entity_poly.pdbx_seq_one_letter_code
_entity_poly.pdbx_strand_id
1 'polypeptide(L)'
;MDRDVLAISIAHSEACADTGHAWCGAEDICADMAQRASSALARADEASSFDAGQLTLRFERQMPDESWPTAALFAVAERLLVAQPNIDGAFRTIAATTALARLAERGVDADWVLREQFGPSLLRAIILASVGVWNRMRIGEIAWQQVPELHGWLRLIADEVPDEYTPEKDLPRLITTCLAGDTYAQGAEWLMEASTSDIVAWRLGDHFSSPPLQEDMRRAGGRTARRWLAERFTRTYLHDWSPESLDWETAFLENPRAVSHRVGIPASTLEERAVTGDQISAATSMHVLEALGEVLPGMDKGELLDRSLRLLETRKLKEAVALSRAALDNRPSDEDLRALNAFCEIPTDPSRSLRTILELDSPRWMGTAVRAVNVICCRSLDVKSAHVETGRIQAVGARNSASFSDGVR
;
A
#
# COMPACT_ATOMS: atom_id res chain seq x y z
N MET A 1 0.75 1.08 30.65
CA MET A 1 0.60 1.87 31.88
C MET A 1 0.43 3.32 31.48
N ASP A 2 -0.67 3.94 31.91
CA ASP A 2 -1.03 5.31 31.53
C ASP A 2 0.09 6.31 31.89
N ARG A 3 0.34 7.26 30.99
CA ARG A 3 1.41 8.27 31.10
C ARG A 3 1.26 9.10 32.38
N ASP A 4 0.01 9.39 32.75
CA ASP A 4 -0.32 10.11 33.99
C ASP A 4 0.00 9.28 35.23
N VAL A 5 -0.20 7.96 35.18
CA VAL A 5 0.15 7.05 36.27
C VAL A 5 1.66 6.99 36.47
N LEU A 6 2.44 6.99 35.39
CA LEU A 6 3.91 7.05 35.47
C LEU A 6 4.40 8.37 36.07
N ALA A 7 3.84 9.50 35.64
CA ALA A 7 4.18 10.81 36.19
C ALA A 7 3.83 10.94 37.69
N ILE A 8 2.65 10.44 38.09
CA ILE A 8 2.24 10.39 39.50
C ILE A 8 3.17 9.48 40.31
N SER A 9 3.57 8.33 39.75
CA SER A 9 4.50 7.40 40.40
C SER A 9 5.86 8.01 40.67
N ILE A 10 6.40 8.82 39.74
CA ILE A 10 7.65 9.57 39.93
C ILE A 10 7.47 10.59 41.06
N ALA A 11 6.47 11.46 40.95
CA ALA A 11 6.22 12.52 41.92
C ALA A 11 5.98 11.98 43.34
N HIS A 12 5.29 10.83 43.46
CA HIS A 12 5.07 10.18 44.74
C HIS A 12 6.35 9.58 45.33
N SER A 13 7.22 9.01 44.49
CA SER A 13 8.50 8.44 44.92
C SER A 13 9.47 9.54 45.38
N GLU A 14 9.50 10.67 44.69
CA GLU A 14 10.28 11.86 45.06
C GLU A 14 9.78 12.47 46.38
N ALA A 15 8.46 12.65 46.54
CA ALA A 15 7.87 13.17 47.77
C ALA A 15 8.11 12.25 48.98
N CYS A 16 8.14 10.92 48.78
CA CYS A 16 8.50 9.97 49.82
C CYS A 16 9.99 10.11 50.21
N ALA A 17 10.88 10.30 49.24
CA ALA A 17 12.30 10.54 49.51
C ALA A 17 12.52 11.86 50.28
N ASP A 18 11.82 12.93 49.90
CA ASP A 18 11.89 14.24 50.57
C ASP A 18 11.43 14.19 52.04
N THR A 19 10.57 13.23 52.39
CA THR A 19 10.11 13.00 53.76
C THR A 19 10.98 11.98 54.52
N GLY A 20 12.15 11.63 54.01
CA GLY A 20 13.06 10.66 54.62
C GLY A 20 12.49 9.25 54.64
N HIS A 21 11.73 8.88 53.61
CA HIS A 21 11.07 7.59 53.48
C HIS A 21 10.12 7.25 54.63
N ALA A 22 9.51 8.27 55.26
CA ALA A 22 8.60 8.10 56.40
C ALA A 22 7.41 7.16 56.12
N TRP A 23 7.04 6.97 54.84
CA TRP A 23 5.93 6.12 54.43
C TRP A 23 6.33 4.73 53.95
N CYS A 24 7.48 4.57 53.29
CA CYS A 24 7.90 3.28 52.74
C CYS A 24 8.99 2.58 53.56
N GLY A 25 9.75 3.32 54.39
CA GLY A 25 10.83 2.80 55.22
C GLY A 25 12.03 2.21 54.46
N ALA A 26 12.10 2.37 53.13
CA ALA A 26 13.11 1.75 52.29
C ALA A 26 13.59 2.71 51.20
N GLU A 27 14.80 3.25 51.37
CA GLU A 27 15.47 4.21 50.47
C GLU A 27 15.60 3.67 49.03
N ASP A 28 16.08 2.42 48.89
CA ASP A 28 16.37 1.81 47.59
C ASP A 28 15.12 1.58 46.72
N ILE A 29 13.96 1.37 47.34
CA ILE A 29 12.72 1.03 46.63
C ILE A 29 12.14 2.26 45.92
N CYS A 30 12.15 3.42 46.57
CA CYS A 30 11.65 4.66 45.96
C CYS A 30 12.55 5.11 44.80
N ALA A 31 13.88 5.00 44.95
CA ALA A 31 14.82 5.36 43.90
C ALA A 31 14.67 4.44 42.68
N ASP A 32 14.58 3.13 42.87
CA ASP A 32 14.37 2.15 41.79
C ASP A 32 13.01 2.34 41.11
N MET A 33 11.94 2.57 41.89
CA MET A 33 10.60 2.82 41.35
C MET A 33 10.54 4.12 40.54
N ALA A 34 11.12 5.21 41.03
CA ALA A 34 11.23 6.47 40.28
C ALA A 34 12.00 6.26 38.98
N GLN A 35 13.18 5.62 39.05
CA GLN A 35 14.01 5.37 37.88
C GLN A 35 13.30 4.52 36.81
N ARG A 36 12.58 3.47 37.23
CA ARG A 36 11.78 2.63 36.32
C ARG A 36 10.64 3.42 35.69
N ALA A 37 9.91 4.21 36.48
CA ALA A 37 8.82 5.03 35.99
C ALA A 37 9.30 6.12 35.01
N SER A 38 10.40 6.80 35.32
CA SER A 38 11.03 7.78 34.42
C SER A 38 11.51 7.14 33.11
N SER A 39 12.11 5.95 33.18
CA SER A 39 12.57 5.22 31.99
C SER A 39 11.38 4.76 31.12
N ALA A 40 10.29 4.30 31.75
CA ALA A 40 9.06 3.93 31.04
C ALA A 40 8.38 5.14 30.40
N LEU A 41 8.35 6.29 31.09
CA LEU A 41 7.80 7.54 30.56
C LEU A 41 8.62 8.05 29.36
N ALA A 42 9.95 8.08 29.47
CA ALA A 42 10.82 8.47 28.37
C ALA A 42 10.63 7.57 27.13
N ARG A 43 10.48 6.26 27.33
CA ARG A 43 10.16 5.33 26.25
C ARG A 43 8.79 5.57 25.62
N ALA A 44 7.77 5.88 26.42
CA ALA A 44 6.44 6.22 25.90
C ALA A 44 6.48 7.50 25.05
N ASP A 45 7.26 8.49 25.47
CA ASP A 45 7.44 9.75 24.76
C ASP A 45 8.16 9.52 23.43
N GLU A 46 9.26 8.79 23.45
CA GLU A 46 9.97 8.37 22.24
C GLU A 46 9.04 7.63 21.27
N ALA A 47 8.31 6.62 21.77
CA ALA A 47 7.41 5.80 20.96
C ALA A 47 6.23 6.57 20.38
N SER A 48 5.73 7.61 21.06
CA SER A 48 4.67 8.48 20.56
C SER A 48 5.16 9.53 19.57
N SER A 49 6.44 9.89 19.62
CA SER A 49 7.07 10.86 18.72
C SER A 49 7.61 10.28 17.42
N PHE A 50 7.64 8.95 17.29
CA PHE A 50 8.16 8.29 16.10
C PHE A 50 7.35 8.65 14.85
N ASP A 51 8.03 9.15 13.83
CA ASP A 51 7.45 9.43 12.51
C ASP A 51 8.47 9.10 11.40
N ALA A 52 8.19 8.06 10.62
CA ALA A 52 9.03 7.63 9.50
C ALA A 52 9.14 8.71 8.41
N GLY A 53 8.09 9.52 8.22
CA GLY A 53 8.08 10.63 7.27
C GLY A 53 9.03 11.76 7.70
N GLN A 54 9.04 12.12 8.99
CA GLN A 54 9.97 13.13 9.51
C GLN A 54 11.43 12.69 9.38
N LEU A 55 11.73 11.41 9.63
CA LEU A 55 13.08 10.87 9.42
C LEU A 55 13.51 11.05 7.96
N THR A 56 12.62 10.79 7.00
CA THR A 56 12.91 10.97 5.57
C THR A 56 13.27 12.42 5.24
N LEU A 57 12.51 13.38 5.78
CA LEU A 57 12.74 14.81 5.55
C LEU A 57 14.04 15.30 6.21
N ARG A 58 14.38 14.79 7.40
CA ARG A 58 15.59 15.18 8.14
C ARG A 58 16.87 14.90 7.37
N PHE A 59 16.90 13.80 6.63
CA PHE A 59 18.08 13.34 5.89
C PHE A 59 18.00 13.64 4.38
N GLU A 60 17.08 14.53 3.96
CA GLU A 60 16.92 14.87 2.56
C GLU A 60 18.24 15.43 1.97
N ARG A 61 18.68 14.86 0.84
CA ARG A 61 19.91 15.24 0.10
C ARG A 61 21.24 15.00 0.81
N GLN A 62 21.25 14.25 1.92
CA GLN A 62 22.48 13.79 2.55
C GLN A 62 22.85 12.39 2.03
N MET A 63 24.15 12.05 2.04
CA MET A 63 24.59 10.70 1.70
C MET A 63 24.36 9.77 2.90
N PRO A 64 23.79 8.57 2.72
CA PRO A 64 23.62 7.62 3.82
C PRO A 64 24.97 7.23 4.42
N ASP A 65 25.04 7.18 5.76
CA ASP A 65 26.23 6.77 6.51
C ASP A 65 25.86 5.83 7.67
N GLU A 66 26.85 5.36 8.42
CA GLU A 66 26.64 4.43 9.54
C GLU A 66 25.81 5.02 10.70
N SER A 67 25.71 6.34 10.81
CA SER A 67 25.01 7.03 11.91
C SER A 67 23.50 7.16 11.69
N TRP A 68 23.02 6.93 10.46
CA TRP A 68 21.61 7.05 10.14
C TRP A 68 20.78 5.96 10.80
N PRO A 69 19.61 6.27 11.39
CA PRO A 69 18.67 5.25 11.85
C PRO A 69 18.27 4.30 10.72
N THR A 70 18.02 3.04 11.05
CA THR A 70 17.61 1.98 10.13
C THR A 70 16.32 2.35 9.40
N ALA A 71 15.37 2.97 10.09
CA ALA A 71 14.15 3.52 9.47
C ALA A 71 14.46 4.57 8.37
N ALA A 72 15.45 5.45 8.59
CA ALA A 72 15.86 6.44 7.59
C ALA A 72 16.52 5.77 6.38
N LEU A 73 17.30 4.71 6.57
CA LEU A 73 17.89 3.93 5.48
C LEU A 73 16.83 3.23 4.62
N PHE A 74 15.81 2.62 5.25
CA PHE A 74 14.68 2.03 4.53
C PHE A 74 13.95 3.10 3.69
N ALA A 75 13.60 4.22 4.30
CA ALA A 75 12.83 5.26 3.64
C ALA A 75 13.61 5.93 2.50
N VAL A 76 14.90 6.19 2.67
CA VAL A 76 15.73 6.76 1.60
C VAL A 76 15.93 5.76 0.46
N ALA A 77 16.13 4.47 0.77
CA ALA A 77 16.26 3.43 -0.25
C ALA A 77 14.98 3.32 -1.08
N GLU A 78 13.81 3.21 -0.44
CA GLU A 78 12.52 3.16 -1.13
C GLU A 78 12.32 4.37 -2.05
N ARG A 79 12.46 5.57 -1.49
CA ARG A 79 12.26 6.84 -2.21
C ARG A 79 13.18 6.95 -3.42
N LEU A 80 14.46 6.61 -3.27
CA LEU A 80 15.42 6.68 -4.36
C LEU A 80 15.16 5.59 -5.40
N LEU A 81 14.81 4.37 -5.00
CA LEU A 81 14.51 3.28 -5.92
C LEU A 81 13.32 3.62 -6.84
N VAL A 82 12.24 4.18 -6.30
CA VAL A 82 11.03 4.54 -7.07
C VAL A 82 11.16 5.84 -7.87
N ALA A 83 12.17 6.67 -7.59
CA ALA A 83 12.45 7.88 -8.37
C ALA A 83 13.04 7.51 -9.74
N GLN A 84 12.70 8.28 -10.78
CA GLN A 84 13.21 8.04 -12.13
C GLN A 84 14.74 8.27 -12.21
N PRO A 85 15.50 7.40 -12.91
CA PRO A 85 16.97 7.43 -12.93
C PRO A 85 17.56 8.64 -13.66
N ASN A 86 16.79 9.29 -14.53
CA ASN A 86 17.18 10.52 -15.24
C ASN A 86 17.19 11.76 -14.32
N ILE A 87 16.64 11.67 -13.10
CA ILE A 87 16.67 12.74 -12.10
C ILE A 87 17.82 12.47 -11.14
N ASP A 88 18.87 13.29 -11.21
CA ASP A 88 20.06 13.21 -10.34
C ASP A 88 20.67 11.80 -10.25
N GLY A 89 20.86 11.16 -11.42
CA GLY A 89 21.12 9.72 -11.53
C GLY A 89 22.37 9.23 -10.79
N ALA A 90 23.45 10.03 -10.76
CA ALA A 90 24.68 9.66 -10.06
C ALA A 90 24.49 9.63 -8.55
N PHE A 91 23.96 10.71 -7.97
CA PHE A 91 23.67 10.76 -6.53
C PHE A 91 22.67 9.68 -6.14
N ARG A 92 21.56 9.56 -6.88
CA ARG A 92 20.51 8.57 -6.63
C ARG A 92 21.09 7.15 -6.58
N THR A 93 21.91 6.77 -7.56
CA THR A 93 22.48 5.43 -7.64
C THR A 93 23.42 5.16 -6.47
N ILE A 94 24.32 6.09 -6.17
CA ILE A 94 25.27 5.96 -5.06
C ILE A 94 24.52 5.91 -3.72
N ALA A 95 23.57 6.82 -3.49
CA ALA A 95 22.84 6.88 -2.23
C ALA A 95 21.92 5.66 -2.04
N ALA A 96 21.23 5.18 -3.06
CA ALA A 96 20.38 3.98 -2.96
C ALA A 96 21.23 2.73 -2.63
N THR A 97 22.33 2.52 -3.35
CA THR A 97 23.23 1.39 -3.12
C THR A 97 23.93 1.48 -1.77
N THR A 98 24.33 2.68 -1.33
CA THR A 98 24.90 2.90 0.01
C THR A 98 23.88 2.61 1.11
N ALA A 99 22.64 3.06 0.97
CA ALA A 99 21.59 2.76 1.94
C ALA A 99 21.34 1.24 2.07
N LEU A 100 21.27 0.53 0.95
CA LEU A 100 21.13 -0.93 0.92
C LEU A 100 22.35 -1.62 1.58
N ALA A 101 23.57 -1.15 1.32
CA ALA A 101 24.77 -1.68 1.96
C ALA A 101 24.77 -1.46 3.48
N ARG A 102 24.37 -0.27 3.95
CA ARG A 102 24.24 0.03 5.39
C ARG A 102 23.15 -0.79 6.07
N LEU A 103 22.07 -1.13 5.36
CA LEU A 103 21.08 -2.10 5.84
C LEU A 103 21.69 -3.50 5.98
N ALA A 104 22.45 -3.95 4.98
CA ALA A 104 23.13 -5.25 5.01
C ALA A 104 24.12 -5.37 6.17
N GLU A 105 24.90 -4.33 6.45
CA GLU A 105 25.82 -4.27 7.61
C GLU A 105 25.09 -4.45 8.95
N ARG A 106 23.80 -4.11 9.02
CA ARG A 106 22.96 -4.28 10.20
C ARG A 106 22.24 -5.63 10.24
N GLY A 107 22.56 -6.53 9.32
CA GLY A 107 21.97 -7.85 9.17
C GLY A 107 20.68 -7.86 8.33
N VAL A 108 20.33 -6.75 7.67
CA VAL A 108 19.16 -6.65 6.79
C VAL A 108 19.56 -6.91 5.34
N ASP A 109 19.25 -8.12 4.85
CA ASP A 109 19.60 -8.54 3.48
C ASP A 109 19.08 -7.57 2.40
N ALA A 110 20.03 -6.99 1.65
CA ALA A 110 19.73 -5.99 0.64
C ALA A 110 18.85 -6.52 -0.50
N ASP A 111 19.07 -7.77 -0.94
CA ASP A 111 18.27 -8.40 -1.99
C ASP A 111 16.82 -8.65 -1.56
N TRP A 112 16.61 -9.06 -0.30
CA TRP A 112 15.26 -9.17 0.25
C TRP A 112 14.55 -7.80 0.24
N VAL A 113 15.21 -6.75 0.75
CA VAL A 113 14.66 -5.39 0.77
C VAL A 113 14.33 -4.92 -0.64
N LEU A 114 15.26 -5.09 -1.57
CA LEU A 114 15.12 -4.61 -2.94
C LEU A 114 14.04 -5.35 -3.72
N ARG A 115 14.05 -6.68 -3.67
CA ARG A 115 13.27 -7.54 -4.59
C ARG A 115 11.93 -7.99 -4.00
N GLU A 116 11.87 -8.29 -2.71
CA GLU A 116 10.60 -8.68 -2.07
C GLU A 116 9.88 -7.46 -1.49
N GLN A 117 10.56 -6.64 -0.68
CA GLN A 117 9.91 -5.56 0.06
C GLN A 117 9.54 -4.38 -0.85
N PHE A 118 10.50 -3.83 -1.59
CA PHE A 118 10.28 -2.69 -2.48
C PHE A 118 9.94 -3.07 -3.91
N GLY A 119 10.25 -4.31 -4.31
CA GLY A 119 10.09 -4.83 -5.66
C GLY A 119 8.75 -4.53 -6.33
N PRO A 120 7.61 -4.89 -5.72
CA PRO A 120 6.30 -4.64 -6.31
C PRO A 120 6.01 -3.15 -6.54
N SER A 121 6.33 -2.30 -5.56
CA SER A 121 6.15 -0.84 -5.64
C SER A 121 7.09 -0.21 -6.66
N LEU A 122 8.35 -0.67 -6.70
CA LEU A 122 9.36 -0.28 -7.69
C LEU A 122 8.89 -0.61 -9.10
N LEU A 123 8.48 -1.85 -9.36
CA LEU A 123 8.04 -2.28 -10.68
C LEU A 123 6.81 -1.47 -11.14
N ARG A 124 5.85 -1.25 -10.24
CA ARG A 124 4.70 -0.38 -10.53
C ARG A 124 5.14 1.04 -10.89
N ALA A 125 6.08 1.62 -10.14
CA ALA A 125 6.60 2.96 -10.40
C ALA A 125 7.33 3.03 -11.75
N ILE A 126 8.16 2.04 -12.08
CA ILE A 126 8.87 1.93 -13.36
C ILE A 126 7.86 1.88 -14.52
N ILE A 127 6.85 1.02 -14.44
CA ILE A 127 5.84 0.86 -15.49
C ILE A 127 5.06 2.16 -15.67
N LEU A 128 4.56 2.76 -14.58
CA LEU A 128 3.81 4.02 -14.66
C LEU A 128 4.65 5.16 -15.25
N ALA A 129 5.91 5.29 -14.83
CA ALA A 129 6.84 6.27 -15.38
C ALA A 129 7.10 6.02 -16.86
N SER A 130 7.37 4.77 -17.24
CA SER A 130 7.70 4.39 -18.62
C SER A 130 6.51 4.55 -19.56
N VAL A 131 5.30 4.20 -19.13
CA VAL A 131 4.06 4.44 -19.91
C VAL A 131 3.81 5.94 -20.08
N GLY A 132 4.03 6.74 -19.02
CA GLY A 132 3.94 8.20 -19.10
C GLY A 132 4.93 8.79 -20.10
N VAL A 133 6.19 8.34 -20.08
CA VAL A 133 7.24 8.75 -21.03
C VAL A 133 6.87 8.31 -22.45
N TRP A 134 6.47 7.05 -22.64
CA TRP A 134 6.07 6.52 -23.94
C TRP A 134 4.93 7.34 -24.56
N ASN A 135 3.90 7.68 -23.76
CA ASN A 135 2.80 8.53 -24.23
C ASN A 135 3.29 9.92 -24.65
N ARG A 136 4.16 10.55 -23.86
CA ARG A 136 4.78 11.85 -24.20
C ARG A 136 5.60 11.79 -25.49
N MET A 137 6.23 10.65 -25.77
CA MET A 137 6.91 10.43 -27.05
C MET A 137 5.93 10.34 -28.23
N ARG A 138 4.77 9.70 -28.05
CA ARG A 138 3.75 9.60 -29.10
C ARG A 138 3.14 10.94 -29.50
N ILE A 139 2.98 11.85 -28.54
CA ILE A 139 2.49 13.22 -28.79
C ILE A 139 3.60 14.20 -29.19
N GLY A 140 4.86 13.74 -29.29
CA GLY A 140 5.98 14.53 -29.77
C GLY A 140 6.61 15.47 -28.75
N GLU A 141 6.35 15.30 -27.45
CA GLU A 141 6.94 16.12 -26.39
C GLU A 141 8.36 15.70 -25.99
N ILE A 142 8.67 14.40 -26.13
CA ILE A 142 9.96 13.80 -25.78
C ILE A 142 10.46 12.98 -26.96
N ALA A 143 11.75 13.10 -27.28
CA ALA A 143 12.42 12.27 -28.26
C ALA A 143 13.06 11.04 -27.60
N TRP A 144 13.15 9.93 -28.35
CA TRP A 144 13.72 8.65 -27.90
C TRP A 144 15.12 8.79 -27.29
N GLN A 145 15.96 9.67 -27.84
CA GLN A 145 17.33 9.89 -27.40
C GLN A 145 17.44 10.57 -26.02
N GLN A 146 16.34 11.14 -25.51
CA GLN A 146 16.35 11.88 -24.25
C GLN A 146 16.14 10.97 -23.01
N VAL A 147 15.81 9.70 -23.20
CA VAL A 147 15.48 8.74 -22.13
C VAL A 147 16.14 7.37 -22.35
N PRO A 148 17.48 7.31 -22.56
CA PRO A 148 18.17 6.05 -22.86
C PRO A 148 18.00 4.97 -21.80
N GLU A 149 17.87 5.34 -20.54
CA GLU A 149 17.71 4.42 -19.40
C GLU A 149 16.40 3.62 -19.47
N LEU A 150 15.38 4.17 -20.13
CA LEU A 150 14.06 3.55 -20.23
C LEU A 150 13.84 2.74 -21.51
N HIS A 151 14.82 2.70 -22.43
CA HIS A 151 14.64 2.07 -23.75
C HIS A 151 14.15 0.63 -23.69
N GLY A 152 14.63 -0.17 -22.73
CA GLY A 152 14.15 -1.54 -22.55
C GLY A 152 12.65 -1.58 -22.21
N TRP A 153 12.23 -0.79 -21.22
CA TRP A 153 10.83 -0.70 -20.80
C TRP A 153 9.92 -0.16 -21.89
N LEU A 154 10.37 0.86 -22.62
CA LEU A 154 9.61 1.46 -23.71
C LEU A 154 9.37 0.47 -24.87
N ARG A 155 10.26 -0.49 -25.09
CA ARG A 155 10.05 -1.58 -26.06
C ARG A 155 8.97 -2.54 -25.59
N LEU A 156 9.03 -3.00 -24.33
CA LEU A 156 7.99 -3.87 -23.77
C LEU A 156 6.60 -3.23 -23.86
N ILE A 157 6.51 -1.95 -23.50
CA ILE A 157 5.24 -1.20 -23.58
C ILE A 157 4.76 -1.09 -25.03
N ALA A 158 5.66 -0.85 -25.99
CA ALA A 158 5.30 -0.76 -27.40
C ALA A 158 4.66 -2.04 -27.94
N ASP A 159 5.02 -3.21 -27.41
CA ASP A 159 4.44 -4.50 -27.82
C ASP A 159 3.00 -4.69 -27.31
N GLU A 160 2.59 -3.98 -26.25
CA GLU A 160 1.24 -4.04 -25.68
C GLU A 160 0.31 -2.92 -26.17
N VAL A 161 0.84 -2.01 -26.98
CA VAL A 161 0.09 -0.87 -27.51
C VAL A 161 -0.85 -1.34 -28.64
N PRO A 162 -2.12 -0.89 -28.65
CA PRO A 162 -3.01 -1.17 -29.78
C PRO A 162 -2.53 -0.50 -31.07
N ASP A 163 -2.73 -1.16 -32.21
CA ASP A 163 -2.34 -0.65 -33.54
C ASP A 163 -2.82 0.80 -33.80
N GLU A 164 -4.05 1.10 -33.40
CA GLU A 164 -4.61 2.44 -33.41
C GLU A 164 -4.62 3.02 -31.99
N TYR A 165 -3.57 3.76 -31.65
CA TYR A 165 -3.43 4.41 -30.34
C TYR A 165 -3.90 5.87 -30.32
N THR A 166 -4.85 6.18 -29.43
CA THR A 166 -5.29 7.54 -29.11
C THR A 166 -4.89 7.91 -27.66
N PRO A 167 -3.97 8.88 -27.46
CA PRO A 167 -3.43 9.24 -26.14
C PRO A 167 -4.47 9.42 -25.03
N GLU A 168 -5.54 10.17 -25.31
CA GLU A 168 -6.55 10.54 -24.31
C GLU A 168 -7.44 9.36 -23.89
N LYS A 169 -7.67 8.40 -24.78
CA LYS A 169 -8.60 7.28 -24.56
C LYS A 169 -7.88 6.03 -24.10
N ASP A 170 -6.70 5.79 -24.65
CA ASP A 170 -6.01 4.50 -24.51
C ASP A 170 -4.96 4.51 -23.40
N LEU A 171 -4.51 5.68 -22.92
CA LEU A 171 -3.52 5.76 -21.84
C LEU A 171 -3.96 5.02 -20.55
N PRO A 172 -5.19 5.21 -20.01
CA PRO A 172 -5.61 4.47 -18.82
C PRO A 172 -5.67 2.95 -19.07
N ARG A 173 -6.10 2.54 -20.27
CA ARG A 173 -6.16 1.14 -20.65
C ARG A 173 -4.76 0.53 -20.76
N LEU A 174 -3.82 1.24 -21.38
CA LEU A 174 -2.43 0.82 -21.51
C LEU A 174 -1.78 0.64 -20.13
N ILE A 175 -2.00 1.56 -19.20
CA ILE A 175 -1.53 1.43 -17.81
C ILE A 175 -2.03 0.12 -17.19
N THR A 176 -3.34 -0.14 -17.30
CA THR A 176 -3.94 -1.37 -16.76
C THR A 176 -3.40 -2.62 -17.45
N THR A 177 -3.23 -2.59 -18.78
CA THR A 177 -2.66 -3.71 -19.55
C THR A 177 -1.23 -4.00 -19.11
N CYS A 178 -0.35 -2.99 -19.03
CA CYS A 178 1.04 -3.21 -18.63
C CYS A 178 1.18 -3.69 -17.18
N LEU A 179 0.33 -3.23 -16.27
CA LEU A 179 0.35 -3.68 -14.87
C LEU A 179 -0.21 -5.09 -14.66
N ALA A 180 -1.07 -5.56 -15.55
CA ALA A 180 -1.70 -6.89 -15.46
C ALA A 180 -1.16 -7.90 -16.47
N GLY A 181 -0.29 -7.48 -17.39
CA GLY A 181 0.14 -8.23 -18.56
C GLY A 181 1.62 -8.60 -18.56
N ASP A 182 2.15 -8.78 -19.77
CA ASP A 182 3.48 -9.34 -20.02
C ASP A 182 4.59 -8.39 -19.57
N THR A 183 4.37 -7.07 -19.61
CA THR A 183 5.30 -6.06 -19.13
C THR A 183 5.58 -6.23 -17.64
N TYR A 184 4.54 -6.44 -16.83
CA TYR A 184 4.70 -6.72 -15.40
C TYR A 184 5.36 -8.08 -15.18
N ALA A 185 4.96 -9.11 -15.92
CA ALA A 185 5.53 -10.45 -15.78
C ALA A 185 7.03 -10.47 -16.08
N GLN A 186 7.45 -9.87 -17.20
CA GLN A 186 8.86 -9.73 -17.58
C GLN A 186 9.63 -8.84 -16.61
N GLY A 187 9.00 -7.77 -16.13
CA GLY A 187 9.60 -6.92 -15.10
C GLY A 187 9.79 -7.63 -13.76
N ALA A 188 8.89 -8.53 -13.38
CA ALA A 188 9.02 -9.34 -12.17
C ALA A 188 10.14 -10.39 -12.31
N GLU A 189 10.30 -11.00 -13.48
CA GLU A 189 11.41 -11.90 -13.79
C GLU A 189 12.75 -11.15 -13.77
N TRP A 190 12.83 -10.01 -14.47
CA TRP A 190 13.99 -9.12 -14.44
C TRP A 190 14.38 -8.72 -13.01
N LEU A 191 13.40 -8.37 -12.17
CA LEU A 191 13.65 -7.99 -10.79
C LEU A 191 14.29 -9.13 -9.98
N MET A 192 14.09 -10.39 -10.35
CA MET A 192 14.68 -11.54 -9.69
C MET A 192 16.07 -11.92 -10.24
N GLU A 193 16.39 -11.51 -11.45
CA GLU A 193 17.65 -11.89 -12.12
C GLU A 193 18.67 -10.75 -12.18
N ALA A 194 18.23 -9.50 -12.27
CA ALA A 194 19.13 -8.38 -12.50
C ALA A 194 20.02 -8.04 -11.30
N SER A 195 21.19 -7.47 -11.57
CA SER A 195 22.08 -6.93 -10.55
C SER A 195 21.43 -5.77 -9.77
N THR A 196 21.83 -5.56 -8.52
CA THR A 196 21.38 -4.41 -7.72
C THR A 196 21.60 -3.08 -8.45
N SER A 197 22.74 -2.92 -9.12
CA SER A 197 23.03 -1.70 -9.90
C SER A 197 22.08 -1.50 -11.07
N ASP A 198 21.72 -2.56 -11.79
CA ASP A 198 20.79 -2.46 -12.93
C ASP A 198 19.36 -2.26 -12.45
N ILE A 199 18.96 -2.87 -11.33
CA ILE A 199 17.67 -2.61 -10.69
C ILE A 199 17.56 -1.14 -10.27
N VAL A 200 18.58 -0.61 -9.60
CA VAL A 200 18.61 0.80 -9.21
C VAL A 200 18.56 1.69 -10.46
N ALA A 201 19.31 1.37 -11.52
CA ALA A 201 19.33 2.15 -12.75
C ALA A 201 18.08 1.97 -13.66
N TRP A 202 17.14 1.09 -13.27
CA TRP A 202 15.99 0.66 -14.08
C TRP A 202 16.40 0.08 -15.44
N ARG A 203 17.59 -0.52 -15.54
CA ARG A 203 18.10 -1.07 -16.78
C ARG A 203 17.53 -2.46 -17.04
N LEU A 204 16.57 -2.53 -17.95
CA LEU A 204 16.00 -3.80 -18.41
C LEU A 204 16.85 -4.47 -19.51
N GLY A 205 17.30 -3.71 -20.51
CA GLY A 205 18.09 -4.22 -21.63
C GLY A 205 19.57 -4.34 -21.31
N ASP A 206 20.22 -5.42 -21.76
CA ASP A 206 21.65 -5.71 -21.54
C ASP A 206 22.09 -5.64 -20.07
N HIS A 207 21.17 -5.96 -19.15
CA HIS A 207 21.44 -5.97 -17.72
C HIS A 207 22.38 -7.13 -17.35
N PHE A 208 23.15 -6.95 -16.28
CA PHE A 208 23.97 -8.01 -15.73
C PHE A 208 23.10 -8.95 -14.88
N SER A 209 23.04 -10.21 -15.28
CA SER A 209 22.33 -11.25 -14.50
C SER A 209 23.17 -11.63 -13.28
N SER A 210 22.59 -11.39 -12.11
CA SER A 210 23.13 -11.70 -10.79
C SER A 210 21.96 -12.05 -9.86
N PRO A 211 21.35 -13.24 -10.03
CA PRO A 211 20.25 -13.67 -9.17
C PRO A 211 20.71 -13.78 -7.71
N PRO A 212 19.85 -13.45 -6.74
CA PRO A 212 20.21 -13.50 -5.33
C PRO A 212 20.38 -14.95 -4.87
N LEU A 213 21.24 -15.20 -3.89
CA LEU A 213 21.37 -16.54 -3.31
C LEU A 213 20.08 -16.88 -2.56
N GLN A 214 19.68 -18.16 -2.58
CA GLN A 214 18.48 -18.60 -1.86
C GLN A 214 18.58 -18.33 -0.36
N GLU A 215 19.78 -18.31 0.21
CA GLU A 215 20.02 -17.99 1.61
C GLU A 215 19.76 -16.52 1.94
N ASP A 216 20.20 -15.59 1.08
CA ASP A 216 19.94 -14.15 1.20
C ASP A 216 18.43 -13.84 1.09
N MET A 217 17.72 -14.65 0.31
CA MET A 217 16.26 -14.60 0.18
C MET A 217 15.52 -15.42 1.26
N ARG A 218 16.23 -16.21 2.08
CA ARG A 218 15.68 -17.09 3.14
C ARG A 218 16.18 -16.67 4.52
N ARG A 219 15.77 -15.48 4.95
CA ARG A 219 16.02 -15.00 6.32
C ARG A 219 15.47 -15.93 7.41
N ALA A 220 16.20 -16.00 8.53
CA ALA A 220 15.75 -16.60 9.78
C ALA A 220 14.45 -15.94 10.28
N GLY A 221 13.52 -16.74 10.82
CA GLY A 221 12.20 -16.28 11.29
C GLY A 221 11.08 -16.30 10.24
N GLY A 222 11.39 -16.45 8.94
CA GLY A 222 10.40 -16.65 7.88
C GLY A 222 9.71 -15.36 7.39
N ARG A 223 8.64 -15.53 6.60
CA ARG A 223 7.94 -14.41 5.91
C ARG A 223 7.33 -13.38 6.86
N THR A 224 6.72 -13.83 7.96
CA THR A 224 6.07 -12.93 8.92
C THR A 224 7.08 -12.07 9.69
N ALA A 225 8.25 -12.62 10.04
CA ALA A 225 9.34 -11.85 10.64
C ALA A 225 9.85 -10.73 9.71
N ARG A 226 9.95 -11.01 8.42
CA ARG A 226 10.35 -10.01 7.41
C ARG A 226 9.33 -8.90 7.28
N ARG A 227 8.04 -9.25 7.24
CA ARG A 227 6.95 -8.28 7.24
C ARG A 227 7.01 -7.39 8.47
N TRP A 228 7.18 -7.98 9.65
CA TRP A 228 7.35 -7.24 10.90
C TRP A 228 8.53 -6.27 10.85
N LEU A 229 9.71 -6.73 10.41
CA LEU A 229 10.89 -5.87 10.25
C LEU A 229 10.63 -4.69 9.30
N ALA A 230 10.00 -4.96 8.16
CA ALA A 230 9.65 -3.90 7.22
C ALA A 230 8.68 -2.90 7.85
N GLU A 231 7.56 -3.35 8.42
CA GLU A 231 6.56 -2.49 9.05
C GLU A 231 7.15 -1.69 10.23
N ARG A 232 8.03 -2.32 11.03
CA ARG A 232 8.78 -1.70 12.13
C ARG A 232 9.61 -0.50 11.69
N PHE A 233 10.23 -0.56 10.53
CA PHE A 233 11.12 0.52 10.08
C PHE A 233 10.50 1.45 9.03
N THR A 234 9.37 1.09 8.42
CA THR A 234 8.75 1.88 7.35
C THR A 234 7.42 2.53 7.71
N ARG A 235 6.63 1.97 8.65
CA ARG A 235 5.29 2.48 8.98
C ARG A 235 5.29 3.33 10.24
N THR A 236 4.73 4.53 10.18
CA THR A 236 4.60 5.40 11.36
C THR A 236 3.66 4.82 12.40
N TYR A 237 2.43 4.42 12.01
CA TYR A 237 1.40 4.01 12.97
C TYR A 237 1.30 2.49 13.10
N LEU A 238 1.10 2.00 14.33
CA LEU A 238 0.98 0.56 14.60
C LEU A 238 -0.34 -0.05 14.12
N HIS A 239 -1.43 0.73 14.03
CA HIS A 239 -2.70 0.22 13.51
C HIS A 239 -2.65 -0.07 12.01
N ASP A 240 -1.66 0.45 11.29
CA ASP A 240 -1.41 0.08 9.91
C ASP A 240 -0.66 -1.25 9.80
N TRP A 241 -0.12 -1.79 10.90
CA TRP A 241 0.67 -3.03 10.88
C TRP A 241 -0.22 -4.25 10.71
N SER A 242 0.37 -5.37 10.32
CA SER A 242 -0.38 -6.62 10.31
C SER A 242 -0.52 -7.20 11.72
N PRO A 243 -1.58 -7.99 11.98
CA PRO A 243 -1.72 -8.69 13.25
C PRO A 243 -0.49 -9.53 13.61
N GLU A 244 0.09 -10.24 12.63
CA GLU A 244 1.28 -11.06 12.87
C GLU A 244 2.50 -10.21 13.23
N SER A 245 2.61 -8.99 12.69
CA SER A 245 3.67 -8.05 13.07
C SER A 245 3.49 -7.55 14.51
N LEU A 246 2.26 -7.35 14.96
CA LEU A 246 1.97 -7.00 16.36
C LEU A 246 2.30 -8.15 17.31
N ASP A 247 2.09 -9.41 16.90
CA ASP A 247 2.51 -10.59 17.66
C ASP A 247 4.04 -10.66 17.79
N TRP A 248 4.77 -10.41 16.70
CA TRP A 248 6.23 -10.33 16.72
C TRP A 248 6.75 -9.19 17.60
N GLU A 249 6.08 -8.04 17.55
CA GLU A 249 6.40 -6.90 18.40
C GLU A 249 6.19 -7.21 19.89
N THR A 250 5.08 -7.88 20.21
CA THR A 250 4.79 -8.35 21.58
C THR A 250 5.88 -9.31 22.06
N ALA A 251 6.24 -10.30 21.24
CA ALA A 251 7.32 -11.22 21.56
C ALA A 251 8.68 -10.52 21.73
N PHE A 252 8.93 -9.46 20.96
CA PHE A 252 10.13 -8.65 21.09
C PHE A 252 10.16 -7.88 22.40
N LEU A 253 9.03 -7.28 22.84
CA LEU A 253 8.95 -6.61 24.14
C LEU A 253 9.17 -7.57 25.31
N GLU A 254 8.66 -8.80 25.21
CA GLU A 254 8.82 -9.81 26.26
C GLU A 254 10.23 -10.42 26.29
N ASN A 255 10.81 -10.69 25.13
CA ASN A 255 12.12 -11.32 25.03
C ASN A 255 12.95 -10.80 23.83
N PRO A 256 13.55 -9.59 23.96
CA PRO A 256 14.28 -8.95 22.87
C PRO A 256 15.41 -9.81 22.31
N ARG A 257 16.12 -10.54 23.20
CA ARG A 257 17.27 -11.38 22.83
C ARG A 257 16.86 -12.60 22.01
N ALA A 258 15.78 -13.27 22.38
CA ALA A 258 15.31 -14.45 21.65
C ALA A 258 14.79 -14.07 20.26
N VAL A 259 14.04 -12.96 20.16
CA VAL A 259 13.56 -12.47 18.87
C VAL A 259 14.72 -11.99 18.00
N SER A 260 15.65 -11.20 18.54
CA SER A 260 16.88 -10.76 17.86
C SER A 260 17.66 -11.94 17.26
N HIS A 261 17.90 -12.99 18.04
CA HIS A 261 18.56 -14.21 17.57
C HIS A 261 17.75 -14.92 16.48
N ARG A 262 16.42 -14.99 16.62
CA ARG A 262 15.54 -15.68 15.66
C ARG A 262 15.45 -14.96 14.31
N VAL A 263 15.49 -13.64 14.28
CA VAL A 263 15.41 -12.85 13.04
C VAL A 263 16.78 -12.52 12.44
N GLY A 264 17.85 -12.76 13.20
CA GLY A 264 19.23 -12.48 12.79
C GLY A 264 19.58 -10.99 12.80
N ILE A 265 18.88 -10.16 13.59
CA ILE A 265 19.15 -8.73 13.72
C ILE A 265 19.63 -8.37 15.11
N PRO A 266 20.71 -7.59 15.26
CA PRO A 266 21.16 -7.13 16.57
C PRO A 266 20.04 -6.42 17.34
N ALA A 267 19.89 -6.75 18.63
CA ALA A 267 18.87 -6.14 19.47
C ALA A 267 18.97 -4.60 19.47
N SER A 268 20.18 -4.05 19.43
CA SER A 268 20.42 -2.60 19.33
C SER A 268 19.77 -1.96 18.11
N THR A 269 19.75 -2.64 16.96
CA THR A 269 19.10 -2.15 15.73
C THR A 269 17.59 -2.18 15.89
N LEU A 270 17.04 -3.24 16.49
CA LEU A 270 15.61 -3.34 16.76
C LEU A 270 15.16 -2.29 17.77
N GLU A 271 15.99 -2.01 18.78
CA GLU A 271 15.75 -1.02 19.84
C GLU A 271 15.77 0.43 19.35
N GLU A 272 16.25 0.72 18.13
CA GLU A 272 16.20 2.07 17.52
C GLU A 272 14.78 2.66 17.44
N ARG A 273 13.75 1.81 17.46
CA ARG A 273 12.36 2.23 17.55
C ARG A 273 11.78 1.80 18.90
N ALA A 274 11.42 2.76 19.72
CA ALA A 274 10.60 2.50 20.90
C ALA A 274 9.15 2.15 20.49
N VAL A 275 8.61 1.11 21.10
CA VAL A 275 7.19 0.73 21.05
C VAL A 275 6.79 0.31 22.45
N THR A 276 5.56 0.62 22.88
CA THR A 276 5.05 0.23 24.19
C THR A 276 3.92 -0.79 24.08
N GLY A 277 3.75 -1.61 25.12
CA GLY A 277 2.66 -2.59 25.19
C GLY A 277 1.27 -1.96 25.07
N ASP A 278 1.09 -0.72 25.56
CA ASP A 278 -0.17 0.01 25.42
C ASP A 278 -0.49 0.36 23.96
N GLN A 279 0.52 0.79 23.18
CA GLN A 279 0.33 1.08 21.76
C GLN A 279 -0.01 -0.18 20.97
N ILE A 280 0.63 -1.31 21.29
CA ILE A 280 0.29 -2.60 20.68
C ILE A 280 -1.13 -2.99 21.06
N SER A 281 -1.49 -2.93 22.34
CA SER A 281 -2.84 -3.26 22.81
C SER A 281 -3.91 -2.40 22.13
N ALA A 282 -3.64 -1.10 21.94
CA ALA A 282 -4.54 -0.20 21.22
C ALA A 282 -4.67 -0.58 19.74
N ALA A 283 -3.55 -0.86 19.05
CA ALA A 283 -3.56 -1.29 17.66
C ALA A 283 -4.28 -2.64 17.47
N THR A 284 -3.99 -3.63 18.33
CA THR A 284 -4.69 -4.92 18.33
C THR A 284 -6.18 -4.74 18.60
N SER A 285 -6.56 -3.87 19.53
CA SER A 285 -7.98 -3.57 19.79
C SER A 285 -8.67 -2.95 18.58
N MET A 286 -7.99 -2.07 17.84
CA MET A 286 -8.51 -1.52 16.58
C MET A 286 -8.70 -2.63 15.54
N HIS A 287 -7.73 -3.52 15.35
CA HIS A 287 -7.92 -4.65 14.44
C HIS A 287 -9.05 -5.59 14.86
N VAL A 288 -9.22 -5.83 16.17
CA VAL A 288 -10.35 -6.60 16.68
C VAL A 288 -11.66 -5.87 16.40
N LEU A 289 -11.73 -4.55 16.58
CA LEU A 289 -12.93 -3.76 16.25
C LEU A 289 -13.20 -3.70 14.74
N GLU A 290 -12.16 -3.69 13.91
CA GLU A 290 -12.24 -3.77 12.45
C GLU A 290 -12.65 -5.16 11.95
N ALA A 291 -12.16 -6.23 12.60
CA ALA A 291 -12.58 -7.61 12.35
C ALA A 291 -13.99 -7.89 12.88
N LEU A 292 -14.37 -7.33 14.03
CA LEU A 292 -15.78 -7.23 14.44
C LEU A 292 -16.57 -6.32 13.48
N GLY A 293 -15.86 -5.53 12.67
CA GLY A 293 -16.32 -4.81 11.50
C GLY A 293 -16.53 -5.69 10.24
N GLU A 294 -16.38 -7.01 10.34
CA GLU A 294 -16.69 -8.01 9.30
C GLU A 294 -18.05 -7.73 8.64
N VAL A 295 -18.02 -7.56 7.33
CA VAL A 295 -19.21 -7.30 6.52
C VAL A 295 -19.84 -8.59 6.02
N LEU A 296 -19.03 -9.63 5.90
CA LEU A 296 -19.39 -11.02 5.70
C LEU A 296 -18.48 -11.89 6.60
N PRO A 297 -18.89 -13.13 6.95
CA PRO A 297 -18.07 -13.99 7.80
C PRO A 297 -16.65 -14.17 7.25
N GLY A 298 -15.65 -13.76 8.03
CA GLY A 298 -14.23 -13.82 7.67
C GLY A 298 -13.82 -12.88 6.54
N MET A 299 -14.59 -11.82 6.26
CA MET A 299 -14.30 -10.82 5.23
C MET A 299 -14.59 -9.41 5.74
N ASP A 300 -13.54 -8.59 5.78
CA ASP A 300 -13.63 -7.18 6.12
C ASP A 300 -14.05 -6.32 4.91
N LYS A 301 -14.21 -5.00 5.12
CA LYS A 301 -14.59 -4.04 4.07
C LYS A 301 -13.57 -3.93 2.94
N GLY A 302 -12.27 -4.01 3.27
CA GLY A 302 -11.19 -3.90 2.30
C GLY A 302 -11.13 -5.12 1.39
N GLU A 303 -11.24 -6.31 1.98
CA GLU A 303 -11.30 -7.57 1.24
C GLU A 303 -12.57 -7.66 0.37
N LEU A 304 -13.71 -7.17 0.88
CA LEU A 304 -14.94 -7.07 0.09
C LEU A 304 -14.76 -6.16 -1.12
N LEU A 305 -14.18 -4.97 -0.94
CA LEU A 305 -13.94 -4.01 -2.04
C LEU A 305 -13.04 -4.63 -3.11
N ASP A 306 -11.91 -5.18 -2.69
CA ASP A 306 -10.90 -5.80 -3.57
C ASP A 306 -11.49 -7.00 -4.34
N ARG A 307 -12.30 -7.84 -3.68
CA ARG A 307 -12.98 -8.97 -4.33
C ARG A 307 -14.08 -8.52 -5.29
N SER A 308 -14.86 -7.49 -4.94
CA SER A 308 -15.87 -6.91 -5.82
C SER A 308 -15.25 -6.30 -7.08
N LEU A 309 -14.11 -5.62 -6.96
CA LEU A 309 -13.38 -5.07 -8.10
C LEU A 309 -12.88 -6.19 -9.03
N ARG A 310 -12.27 -7.26 -8.49
CA ARG A 310 -11.85 -8.43 -9.29
C ARG A 310 -13.01 -9.08 -10.05
N LEU A 311 -14.20 -9.18 -9.43
CA LEU A 311 -15.39 -9.73 -10.09
C LEU A 311 -15.86 -8.82 -11.23
N LEU A 312 -15.78 -7.50 -11.08
CA LEU A 312 -16.08 -6.55 -12.15
C LEU A 312 -15.06 -6.63 -13.29
N GLU A 313 -13.77 -6.71 -12.98
CA GLU A 313 -12.68 -6.85 -13.96
C GLU A 313 -12.80 -8.13 -14.80
N THR A 314 -13.18 -9.24 -14.16
CA THR A 314 -13.45 -10.53 -14.83
C THR A 314 -14.82 -10.60 -15.50
N ARG A 315 -15.54 -9.47 -15.59
CA ARG A 315 -16.90 -9.34 -16.17
C ARG A 315 -17.97 -10.22 -15.51
N LYS A 316 -17.74 -10.65 -14.28
CA LYS A 316 -18.70 -11.39 -13.45
C LYS A 316 -19.65 -10.43 -12.72
N LEU A 317 -20.36 -9.61 -13.50
CA LEU A 317 -21.15 -8.48 -13.00
C LEU A 317 -22.22 -8.89 -11.98
N LYS A 318 -22.92 -10.02 -12.23
CA LYS A 318 -23.95 -10.53 -11.32
C LYS A 318 -23.38 -11.02 -9.98
N GLU A 319 -22.18 -11.59 -10.00
CA GLU A 319 -21.49 -12.05 -8.79
C GLU A 319 -20.98 -10.87 -7.96
N ALA A 320 -20.45 -9.83 -8.61
CA ALA A 320 -20.04 -8.59 -7.94
C ALA A 320 -21.23 -7.94 -7.21
N VAL A 321 -22.37 -7.79 -7.89
CA VAL A 321 -23.60 -7.25 -7.30
C VAL A 321 -24.13 -8.14 -6.18
N ALA A 322 -24.10 -9.46 -6.34
CA ALA A 322 -24.55 -10.38 -5.30
C ALA A 322 -23.68 -10.30 -4.04
N LEU A 323 -22.35 -10.20 -4.21
CA LEU A 323 -21.40 -10.09 -3.11
C LEU A 323 -21.56 -8.76 -2.36
N SER A 324 -21.61 -7.64 -3.08
CA SER A 324 -21.81 -6.32 -2.46
C SER A 324 -23.17 -6.20 -1.78
N ARG A 325 -24.22 -6.79 -2.36
CA ARG A 325 -25.56 -6.80 -1.78
C ARG A 325 -25.61 -7.64 -0.51
N ALA A 326 -25.00 -8.83 -0.49
CA ALA A 326 -24.95 -9.66 0.71
C ALA A 326 -24.27 -8.94 1.89
N ALA A 327 -23.20 -8.19 1.62
CA ALA A 327 -22.54 -7.36 2.63
C ALA A 327 -23.43 -6.19 3.11
N LEU A 328 -24.15 -5.54 2.19
CA LEU A 328 -25.09 -4.47 2.53
C LEU A 328 -26.30 -4.98 3.32
N ASP A 329 -26.80 -6.18 3.02
CA ASP A 329 -27.91 -6.81 3.74
C ASP A 329 -27.53 -7.12 5.20
N ASN A 330 -26.27 -7.51 5.44
CA ASN A 330 -25.74 -7.68 6.80
C ASN A 330 -25.56 -6.36 7.56
N ARG A 331 -25.32 -5.25 6.84
CA ARG A 331 -25.11 -3.91 7.43
C ARG A 331 -25.84 -2.81 6.66
N PRO A 332 -27.17 -2.71 6.77
CA PRO A 332 -27.97 -1.83 5.90
C PRO A 332 -27.71 -0.32 6.08
N SER A 333 -27.20 0.08 7.24
CA SER A 333 -26.90 1.47 7.59
C SER A 333 -25.53 1.95 7.09
N ASP A 334 -24.69 1.05 6.56
CA ASP A 334 -23.31 1.36 6.18
C ASP A 334 -23.24 2.05 4.81
N GLU A 335 -22.87 3.33 4.80
CA GLU A 335 -22.83 4.14 3.58
C GLU A 335 -21.74 3.69 2.60
N ASP A 336 -20.61 3.17 3.09
CA ASP A 336 -19.51 2.71 2.24
C ASP A 336 -19.92 1.45 1.47
N LEU A 337 -20.69 0.56 2.11
CA LEU A 337 -21.24 -0.63 1.47
C LEU A 337 -22.39 -0.30 0.51
N ARG A 338 -23.21 0.68 0.86
CA ARG A 338 -24.27 1.19 -0.02
C ARG A 338 -23.67 1.80 -1.29
N ALA A 339 -22.58 2.55 -1.14
CA ALA A 339 -21.81 3.11 -2.24
C ALA A 339 -21.16 2.01 -3.11
N LEU A 340 -20.61 0.96 -2.49
CA LEU A 340 -19.97 -0.15 -3.21
C LEU A 340 -20.99 -0.94 -4.02
N ASN A 341 -22.12 -1.27 -3.40
CA ASN A 341 -23.21 -1.94 -4.10
C ASN A 341 -23.75 -1.10 -5.26
N ALA A 342 -23.93 0.21 -5.07
CA ALA A 342 -24.36 1.09 -6.14
C ALA A 342 -23.35 1.11 -7.30
N PHE A 343 -22.05 1.15 -7.02
CA PHE A 343 -21.00 1.06 -8.06
C PHE A 343 -21.06 -0.25 -8.84
N CYS A 344 -21.16 -1.39 -8.14
CA CYS A 344 -21.29 -2.70 -8.78
C CYS A 344 -22.57 -2.83 -9.62
N GLU A 345 -23.65 -2.13 -9.25
CA GLU A 345 -24.93 -2.15 -9.96
C GLU A 345 -24.94 -1.32 -11.26
N ILE A 346 -24.01 -0.37 -11.46
CA ILE A 346 -23.96 0.52 -12.65
C ILE A 346 -24.11 -0.26 -13.98
N PRO A 347 -23.38 -1.37 -14.21
CA PRO A 347 -23.43 -2.08 -15.48
C PRO A 347 -24.72 -2.90 -15.69
N THR A 348 -25.45 -3.22 -14.61
CA THR A 348 -26.61 -4.12 -14.64
C THR A 348 -27.95 -3.43 -14.45
N ASP A 349 -27.98 -2.36 -13.64
CA ASP A 349 -29.16 -1.55 -13.32
C ASP A 349 -28.72 -0.10 -13.05
N PRO A 350 -28.39 0.65 -14.12
CA PRO A 350 -27.86 2.02 -14.00
C PRO A 350 -28.88 2.99 -13.38
N SER A 351 -30.18 2.78 -13.59
CA SER A 351 -31.24 3.66 -13.07
C SER A 351 -31.40 3.50 -11.55
N ARG A 352 -31.33 2.27 -11.03
CA ARG A 352 -31.30 2.02 -9.58
C ARG A 352 -30.02 2.56 -8.95
N SER A 353 -28.87 2.27 -9.56
CA SER A 353 -27.58 2.77 -9.07
C SER A 353 -27.55 4.30 -8.97
N LEU A 354 -28.07 4.99 -10.00
CA LEU A 354 -28.16 6.46 -10.00
C LEU A 354 -28.96 7.02 -8.82
N ARG A 355 -30.12 6.44 -8.51
CA ARG A 355 -30.92 6.87 -7.34
C ARG A 355 -30.12 6.73 -6.05
N THR A 356 -29.52 5.56 -5.84
CA THR A 356 -28.71 5.30 -4.66
C THR A 356 -27.54 6.28 -4.55
N ILE A 357 -26.82 6.56 -5.64
CA ILE A 357 -25.66 7.48 -5.63
C ILE A 357 -26.08 8.92 -5.31
N LEU A 358 -27.27 9.36 -5.73
CA LEU A 358 -27.79 10.70 -5.44
C LEU A 358 -28.24 10.85 -3.98
N GLU A 359 -28.65 9.76 -3.34
CA GLU A 359 -29.09 9.73 -1.93
C GLU A 359 -27.94 9.57 -0.92
N LEU A 360 -26.70 9.33 -1.36
CA LEU A 360 -25.54 9.22 -0.47
C LEU A 360 -25.09 10.59 0.05
N ASP A 361 -24.92 10.71 1.37
CA ASP A 361 -24.54 11.97 2.02
C ASP A 361 -23.03 12.22 1.99
N SER A 362 -22.16 11.22 2.22
CA SER A 362 -20.70 11.26 1.87
C SER A 362 -19.97 9.95 2.25
N PRO A 363 -19.79 8.98 1.33
CA PRO A 363 -19.00 7.78 1.60
C PRO A 363 -17.51 8.11 1.69
N ARG A 364 -16.76 7.44 2.58
CA ARG A 364 -15.34 7.74 2.86
C ARG A 364 -14.45 7.57 1.64
N TRP A 365 -14.72 6.56 0.82
CA TRP A 365 -13.91 6.24 -0.37
C TRP A 365 -14.47 6.82 -1.68
N MET A 366 -15.72 7.28 -1.68
CA MET A 366 -16.39 7.84 -2.87
C MET A 366 -16.36 9.36 -2.81
N GLY A 367 -15.18 9.93 -3.08
CA GLY A 367 -14.99 11.38 -3.18
C GLY A 367 -15.84 12.01 -4.29
N THR A 368 -15.93 13.34 -4.30
CA THR A 368 -16.75 14.12 -5.24
C THR A 368 -16.48 13.80 -6.71
N ALA A 369 -15.22 13.57 -7.09
CA ALA A 369 -14.83 13.19 -8.44
C ALA A 369 -15.34 11.79 -8.84
N VAL A 370 -15.19 10.79 -7.97
CA VAL A 370 -15.66 9.41 -8.21
C VAL A 370 -17.18 9.38 -8.31
N ARG A 371 -17.86 10.12 -7.43
CA ARG A 371 -19.32 10.28 -7.47
C ARG A 371 -19.78 10.87 -8.80
N ALA A 372 -19.13 11.93 -9.29
CA ALA A 372 -19.45 12.55 -10.57
C ALA A 372 -19.26 11.57 -11.75
N VAL A 373 -18.15 10.82 -11.77
CA VAL A 373 -17.90 9.79 -12.79
C VAL A 373 -18.99 8.72 -12.78
N ASN A 374 -19.36 8.20 -11.61
CA ASN A 374 -20.40 7.19 -11.50
C ASN A 374 -21.77 7.69 -11.99
N VAL A 375 -22.14 8.95 -11.67
CA VAL A 375 -23.36 9.57 -12.19
C VAL A 375 -23.34 9.68 -13.73
N ILE A 376 -22.21 10.09 -14.31
CA ILE A 376 -22.03 10.17 -15.76
C ILE A 376 -22.14 8.78 -16.40
N CYS A 377 -21.53 7.76 -15.80
CA CYS A 377 -21.61 6.38 -16.26
C CYS A 377 -23.05 5.86 -16.25
N CYS A 378 -23.79 6.06 -15.17
CA CYS A 378 -25.21 5.67 -15.08
C CYS A 378 -26.03 6.32 -16.20
N ARG A 379 -25.91 7.65 -16.36
CA ARG A 379 -26.66 8.39 -17.39
C ARG A 379 -26.29 7.97 -18.82
N SER A 380 -25.01 7.67 -19.06
CA SER A 380 -24.51 7.28 -20.38
C SER A 380 -24.95 5.87 -20.79
N LEU A 381 -25.09 4.96 -19.81
CA LEU A 381 -25.60 3.61 -20.03
C LEU A 381 -27.12 3.60 -20.18
N ASP A 382 -27.84 4.46 -19.44
CA ASP A 382 -29.29 4.59 -19.51
C ASP A 382 -29.77 5.08 -20.90
N VAL A 383 -29.05 6.02 -21.52
CA VAL A 383 -29.32 6.50 -22.89
C VAL A 383 -29.14 5.40 -23.95
N LYS A 384 -28.18 4.49 -23.75
CA LYS A 384 -27.96 3.35 -24.67
C LYS A 384 -29.07 2.32 -24.57
N SER A 385 -29.56 2.00 -23.37
CA SER A 385 -30.75 1.14 -23.19
C SER A 385 -31.99 1.75 -23.84
N ALA A 386 -32.20 3.06 -23.67
CA ALA A 386 -33.31 3.77 -24.32
C ALA A 386 -33.22 3.74 -25.86
N HIS A 387 -32.04 3.94 -26.45
CA HIS A 387 -31.86 3.84 -27.91
C HIS A 387 -32.01 2.41 -28.44
N VAL A 388 -31.60 1.39 -27.69
CA VAL A 388 -31.82 -0.02 -28.04
C VAL A 388 -33.30 -0.37 -27.99
N GLU A 389 -34.06 0.11 -26.99
CA GLU A 389 -35.51 -0.07 -26.92
C GLU A 389 -36.26 0.71 -28.01
N THR A 390 -35.85 1.94 -28.32
CA THR A 390 -36.46 2.72 -29.41
C THR A 390 -36.19 2.11 -30.78
N GLY A 391 -34.99 1.56 -31.01
CA GLY A 391 -34.64 0.79 -32.21
C GLY A 391 -35.39 -0.55 -32.30
N ARG A 392 -35.67 -1.21 -31.17
CA ARG A 392 -36.48 -2.44 -31.12
C ARG A 392 -37.95 -2.17 -31.39
N ILE A 393 -38.50 -1.05 -30.88
CA ILE A 393 -39.86 -0.59 -31.15
C ILE A 393 -40.01 -0.18 -32.63
N GLN A 394 -39.02 0.50 -33.22
CA GLN A 394 -39.02 0.83 -34.65
C GLN A 394 -38.87 -0.42 -35.54
N ALA A 395 -38.08 -1.43 -35.14
CA ALA A 395 -37.96 -2.70 -35.87
C ALA A 395 -39.23 -3.56 -35.80
N VAL A 396 -39.99 -3.51 -34.69
CA VAL A 396 -41.31 -4.16 -34.56
C VAL A 396 -42.38 -3.38 -35.33
N GLY A 397 -42.33 -2.05 -35.33
CA GLY A 397 -43.20 -1.19 -36.14
C GLY A 397 -43.01 -1.36 -37.66
N ALA A 398 -41.77 -1.55 -38.12
CA ALA A 398 -41.45 -1.82 -39.53
C ALA A 398 -41.91 -3.22 -39.99
N ARG A 399 -41.90 -4.23 -39.10
CA ARG A 399 -42.44 -5.56 -39.41
C ARG A 399 -43.97 -5.59 -39.47
N ASN A 400 -44.66 -4.75 -38.68
CA ASN A 400 -46.12 -4.65 -38.70
C ASN A 400 -46.66 -3.79 -39.85
N SER A 401 -45.85 -2.91 -40.44
CA SER A 401 -46.22 -2.11 -41.62
C SER A 401 -45.96 -2.85 -42.94
N ALA A 402 -45.03 -3.80 -42.98
CA ALA A 402 -44.81 -4.69 -44.13
C ALA A 402 -45.84 -5.83 -44.26
N SER A 403 -46.66 -6.07 -43.23
CA SER A 403 -47.70 -7.11 -43.22
C SER A 403 -49.13 -6.59 -43.45
N PHE A 404 -49.30 -5.27 -43.64
CA PHE A 404 -50.61 -4.63 -43.87
C PHE A 404 -50.83 -4.13 -45.30
N SER A 405 -49.87 -4.29 -46.22
CA SER A 405 -50.00 -3.86 -47.62
C SER A 405 -50.34 -4.98 -48.62
N ASP A 406 -50.58 -6.22 -48.17
CA ASP A 406 -50.86 -7.39 -49.04
C ASP A 406 -52.28 -7.98 -48.89
N GLY A 407 -53.25 -7.15 -48.50
CA GLY A 407 -54.61 -7.65 -48.20
C GLY A 407 -55.75 -6.67 -48.39
N VAL A 408 -55.81 -5.95 -49.53
CA VAL A 408 -57.08 -5.40 -50.03
C VAL A 408 -57.10 -5.52 -51.56
N ARG A 409 -57.80 -6.56 -52.05
CA ARG A 409 -58.42 -6.60 -53.38
C ARG A 409 -59.90 -6.79 -53.18
#